data_AF-A0A453A264-F1
#
_entry.id   AF-A0A453A264-F1
#
_cell.length_a   1.000
_cell.length_b   1.000
_cell.length_c   1.000
_cell.angle_alpha   90.00
_cell.angle_beta   90.00
_cell.angle_gamma   90.00
#
_symmetry.space_group_name_H-M   'P 1'
#
loop_
_entity.id
_entity.type
_entity.pdbx_description
1 polymer ?
#
loop_
_entity_poly.entity_id
_entity_poly.type
_entity_poly.pdbx_seq_one_letter_code
_entity_poly.pdbx_strand_id
1 'polypeptide(L)'
;GETYKKTDSDFLDSEINTHRDDGSTASTAVLLGNQLYVANVGDSRAVISKSGKAIALSDDHKPNRSDERKRIESAGGIVMWAGTWRVGGVLAMSRAFGNRLLKQFVVAEPEIQ
;
A
#
# COMPACT_ATOMS: atom_id res chain seq x y z
N GLY A 1 -11.35 0.87 4.42
CA GLY A 1 -10.45 0.60 5.56
C GLY A 1 -10.61 -0.82 6.06
N GLU A 2 -11.72 -1.13 6.74
CA GLU A 2 -11.90 -2.40 7.47
C GLU A 2 -11.71 -3.67 6.63
N THR A 3 -12.26 -3.71 5.41
CA THR A 3 -12.12 -4.89 4.52
C THR A 3 -10.66 -5.19 4.20
N TYR A 4 -9.85 -4.16 3.92
CA TYR A 4 -8.42 -4.35 3.64
C TYR A 4 -7.68 -4.87 4.88
N LYS A 5 -7.91 -4.27 6.06
CA LYS A 5 -7.30 -4.77 7.30
C LYS A 5 -7.66 -6.23 7.57
N LYS A 6 -8.93 -6.59 7.38
CA LYS A 6 -9.39 -7.96 7.55
C LYS A 6 -8.72 -8.90 6.56
N THR A 7 -8.70 -8.57 5.27
CA THR A 7 -8.01 -9.38 4.25
C THR A 7 -6.52 -9.56 4.55
N ASP A 8 -5.86 -8.52 5.07
CA ASP A 8 -4.46 -8.60 5.50
C ASP A 8 -4.26 -9.55 6.68
N SER A 9 -5.10 -9.44 7.72
CA SER A 9 -5.08 -10.36 8.86
C SER A 9 -5.36 -11.79 8.42
N ASP A 10 -6.40 -12.01 7.62
CA ASP A 10 -6.76 -13.34 7.09
C ASP A 10 -5.61 -13.93 6.26
N PHE A 11 -4.93 -13.12 5.44
CA PHE A 11 -3.75 -13.54 4.66
C PHE A 11 -2.60 -13.98 5.58
N LEU A 12 -2.25 -13.14 6.56
CA LEU A 12 -1.18 -13.43 7.52
C LEU A 12 -1.50 -14.64 8.40
N ASP A 13 -2.76 -14.86 8.77
CA ASP A 13 -3.16 -15.97 9.64
C ASP A 13 -3.27 -17.29 8.87
N SER A 14 -3.56 -17.24 7.56
CA SER A 14 -3.67 -18.43 6.70
C SER A 14 -2.32 -19.09 6.35
N GLU A 15 -1.22 -18.37 6.52
CA GLU A 15 0.11 -18.83 6.10
C GLU A 15 0.77 -19.68 7.20
N ILE A 16 0.86 -20.98 6.96
CA ILE A 16 1.45 -21.96 7.87
C ILE A 16 2.97 -21.75 7.99
N ASN A 17 3.62 -21.28 6.92
CA ASN A 17 5.04 -20.98 6.94
C ASN A 17 5.29 -19.53 7.38
N THR A 18 5.55 -19.32 8.66
CA THR A 18 5.83 -17.99 9.23
C THR A 18 7.11 -17.34 8.70
N HIS A 19 7.96 -18.07 7.97
CA HIS A 19 9.13 -17.52 7.27
C HIS A 19 8.83 -16.99 5.88
N ARG A 20 7.61 -17.20 5.35
CA ARG A 20 7.19 -16.60 4.10
C ARG A 20 6.87 -15.12 4.33
N ASP A 21 7.57 -14.26 3.60
CA ASP A 21 7.47 -12.79 3.71
C ASP A 21 7.06 -12.16 2.38
N ASP A 22 6.06 -12.75 1.72
CA ASP A 22 5.48 -12.19 0.51
C ASP A 22 4.36 -11.20 0.83
N GLY A 23 3.95 -10.46 -0.19
CA GLY A 23 2.89 -9.48 -0.09
C GLY A 23 2.51 -8.93 -1.44
N SER A 24 1.50 -8.06 -1.45
CA SER A 24 0.95 -7.50 -2.69
C SER A 24 0.49 -6.07 -2.50
N THR A 25 0.62 -5.28 -3.58
CA THR A 25 -0.19 -4.05 -3.77
C THR A 25 -1.65 -4.42 -4.02
N ALA A 26 -2.56 -3.47 -3.88
CA ALA A 26 -3.87 -3.52 -4.53
C ALA A 26 -4.37 -2.13 -4.88
N SER A 27 -5.01 -2.03 -6.04
CA SER A 27 -5.77 -0.88 -6.46
C SER A 27 -7.16 -1.36 -6.87
N THR A 28 -8.19 -1.00 -6.11
CA THR A 28 -9.57 -1.41 -6.33
C THR A 28 -10.40 -0.22 -6.81
N ALA A 29 -11.19 -0.42 -7.86
CA ALA A 29 -12.15 0.55 -8.37
C ALA A 29 -13.57 -0.02 -8.25
N VAL A 30 -14.48 0.72 -7.64
CA VAL A 30 -15.90 0.33 -7.48
C VAL A 30 -16.78 1.40 -8.08
N LEU A 31 -17.59 1.02 -9.07
CA LEU A 31 -18.60 1.89 -9.67
C LEU A 31 -19.96 1.58 -9.04
N LEU A 32 -20.51 2.54 -8.30
CA LEU A 32 -21.85 2.46 -7.72
C LEU A 32 -22.74 3.52 -8.38
N GLY A 33 -23.62 3.07 -9.26
CA GLY A 33 -24.39 3.97 -10.12
C GLY A 33 -23.46 4.79 -11.02
N ASN A 34 -23.38 6.10 -10.78
CA ASN A 34 -22.49 7.01 -11.50
C ASN A 34 -21.33 7.55 -10.65
N GLN A 35 -21.09 6.96 -9.47
CA GLN A 35 -19.99 7.32 -8.59
C GLN A 35 -18.90 6.25 -8.63
N LEU A 36 -17.69 6.66 -8.98
CA LEU A 36 -16.50 5.81 -8.94
C LEU A 36 -15.76 6.07 -7.62
N TYR A 37 -15.43 4.99 -6.92
CA TYR A 37 -14.59 5.00 -5.73
C TYR A 37 -13.31 4.23 -6.03
N VAL A 38 -12.17 4.76 -5.62
CA VAL A 38 -10.87 4.09 -5.79
C VAL A 38 -10.19 3.93 -4.45
N ALA A 39 -9.80 2.71 -4.12
CA ALA A 39 -9.00 2.39 -2.94
C ALA A 39 -7.63 1.87 -3.38
N ASN A 40 -6.53 2.39 -2.79
CA ASN A 40 -5.17 1.96 -3.11
C ASN A 40 -4.37 1.59 -1.86
N VAL A 41 -3.58 0.51 -1.96
CA VAL A 41 -2.53 0.10 -1.03
C VAL A 41 -1.30 -0.30 -1.85
N GLY A 42 -0.18 0.39 -1.63
CA GLY A 42 1.06 0.17 -2.36
C GLY A 42 1.24 1.12 -3.54
N ASP A 43 2.06 0.72 -4.50
CA ASP A 43 2.53 1.58 -5.60
C ASP A 43 2.03 1.14 -6.99
N SER A 44 0.99 0.30 -7.02
CA SER A 44 0.06 0.28 -8.15
C SER A 44 -0.69 1.61 -8.26
N ARG A 45 -1.25 1.90 -9.44
CA ARG A 45 -1.96 3.16 -9.70
C ARG A 45 -3.23 2.98 -10.53
N ALA A 46 -4.32 3.57 -10.07
CA ALA A 46 -5.53 3.77 -10.85
C ALA A 46 -5.49 5.09 -11.62
N VAL A 47 -5.85 5.04 -12.90
CA VAL A 47 -5.94 6.21 -13.78
C VAL A 47 -7.21 6.09 -14.62
N ILE A 48 -7.94 7.19 -14.78
CA ILE A 48 -9.09 7.29 -15.68
C ILE A 48 -8.81 8.24 -16.83
N SER A 49 -9.38 7.94 -18.00
CA SER A 49 -9.40 8.87 -19.14
C SER A 49 -10.69 9.68 -19.11
N LYS A 50 -10.57 11.01 -19.06
CA LYS A 50 -11.71 11.94 -19.15
C LYS A 50 -11.43 12.95 -20.27
N SER A 51 -12.24 12.90 -21.33
CA SER A 51 -12.09 13.75 -22.52
C SER A 51 -10.68 13.68 -23.13
N GLY A 52 -10.11 12.48 -23.21
CA GLY A 52 -8.77 12.24 -23.75
C GLY A 52 -7.61 12.62 -22.82
N LYS A 53 -7.88 13.07 -21.58
CA LYS A 53 -6.86 13.37 -20.57
C LYS A 53 -6.81 12.27 -19.51
N ALA A 54 -5.60 11.82 -19.19
CA ALA A 54 -5.36 10.90 -18.09
C ALA A 54 -5.41 11.63 -16.74
N ILE A 55 -6.22 11.14 -15.81
CA ILE A 55 -6.39 11.68 -14.45
C ILE A 55 -6.08 10.55 -13.46
N ALA A 56 -5.12 10.77 -12.57
CA ALA A 56 -4.81 9.83 -11.49
C ALA A 56 -5.97 9.83 -10.48
N LEU A 57 -6.38 8.63 -10.05
CA LEU A 57 -7.41 8.43 -9.03
C LEU A 57 -6.85 7.82 -7.74
N SER A 58 -5.52 7.71 -7.65
CA SER A 58 -4.81 7.18 -6.51
C SER A 58 -3.39 7.74 -6.48
N ASP A 59 -2.85 7.89 -5.28
CA ASP A 59 -1.45 8.22 -5.07
C ASP A 59 -0.65 6.97 -4.69
N ASP A 60 0.58 6.86 -5.21
CA ASP A 60 1.46 5.74 -4.88
C ASP A 60 1.96 5.86 -3.45
N HIS A 61 1.93 4.75 -2.72
CA HIS A 61 2.49 4.65 -1.38
C HIS A 61 4.00 4.37 -1.45
N LYS A 62 4.78 5.43 -1.71
CA LYS A 62 6.24 5.37 -1.76
C LYS A 62 6.86 5.73 -0.40
N PRO A 63 7.97 5.08 0.03
CA PRO A 63 8.59 5.35 1.32
C PRO A 63 9.08 6.79 1.52
N ASN A 64 9.34 7.53 0.44
CA ASN A 64 9.74 8.94 0.50
C ASN A 64 8.59 9.94 0.41
N ARG A 65 7.34 9.48 0.30
CA ARG A 65 6.17 10.37 0.44
C ARG A 65 6.17 10.90 1.87
N SER A 66 6.05 12.22 2.05
CA SER A 66 6.36 12.88 3.33
C SER A 66 5.57 12.34 4.52
N ASP A 67 4.29 12.05 4.31
CA ASP A 67 3.38 11.46 5.30
C ASP A 67 3.73 10.01 5.63
N GLU A 68 4.03 9.20 4.61
CA GLU A 68 4.43 7.81 4.77
C GLU A 68 5.78 7.66 5.46
N ARG A 69 6.75 8.48 5.06
CA ARG A 69 8.06 8.55 5.71
C ARG A 69 7.91 8.87 7.19
N LYS A 70 7.13 9.92 7.50
CA LYS A 70 6.86 10.33 8.88
C LYS A 70 6.18 9.19 9.66
N ARG A 71 5.20 8.49 9.08
CA ARG A 71 4.53 7.35 9.71
C ARG A 71 5.50 6.21 10.03
N ILE A 72 6.35 5.85 9.07
CA ILE A 72 7.36 4.79 9.24
C ILE A 72 8.37 5.15 10.32
N GLU A 73 8.96 6.35 10.25
CA GLU A 73 10.00 6.79 11.19
C GLU A 73 9.44 6.99 12.61
N SER A 74 8.19 7.49 12.73
CA SER A 74 7.52 7.62 14.03
C SER A 74 7.20 6.27 14.69
N ALA A 75 7.08 5.20 13.88
CA ALA A 75 6.92 3.84 14.37
C ALA A 75 8.25 3.13 14.70
N GLY A 76 9.39 3.83 14.57
CA GLY A 76 10.74 3.28 14.81
C GLY A 76 11.37 2.60 13.59
N GLY A 77 10.74 2.71 12.41
CA GLY A 77 11.29 2.20 11.15
C GLY A 77 12.32 3.15 10.53
N ILE A 78 13.01 2.67 9.51
CA ILE A 78 14.00 3.45 8.76
C ILE A 78 13.58 3.50 7.29
N VAL A 79 13.65 4.69 6.69
CA VAL A 79 13.56 4.87 5.24
C VAL A 79 14.96 5.19 4.72
N MET A 80 15.46 4.40 3.78
CA MET A 80 16.80 4.56 3.23
C MET A 80 16.82 4.45 1.71
N TRP A 81 17.82 5.09 1.10
CA TRP A 81 18.06 5.01 -0.33
C TRP A 81 18.97 3.82 -0.67
N ALA A 82 18.49 2.90 -1.51
CA ALA A 82 19.24 1.77 -2.05
C ALA A 82 18.78 1.49 -3.50
N GLY A 83 19.22 2.35 -4.42
CA GLY A 83 18.75 2.42 -5.82
C GLY A 83 17.34 3.01 -5.97
N THR A 84 16.51 2.89 -4.95
CA THR A 84 15.24 3.59 -4.73
C THR A 84 15.02 3.74 -3.22
N TRP A 85 14.03 4.53 -2.82
CA TRP A 85 13.63 4.65 -1.41
C TRP A 85 12.98 3.37 -0.92
N ARG A 86 13.47 2.84 0.20
CA ARG A 86 13.02 1.56 0.77
C ARG A 86 12.75 1.65 2.27
N VAL A 87 11.72 0.94 2.72
CA VAL A 87 11.45 0.67 4.14
C VAL A 87 12.39 -0.42 4.63
N GLY A 88 13.17 -0.15 5.67
CA GLY A 88 14.16 -1.07 6.23
C GLY A 88 15.25 -1.51 5.25
N GLY A 89 15.43 -0.80 4.13
CA GLY A 89 16.32 -1.22 3.04
C GLY A 89 15.76 -2.32 2.13
N VAL A 90 14.55 -2.82 2.38
CA VAL A 90 13.97 -3.99 1.69
C VAL A 90 12.87 -3.58 0.72
N LEU A 91 11.77 -2.99 1.19
CA LEU A 91 10.55 -2.79 0.38
C LEU A 91 10.49 -1.39 -0.22
N ALA A 92 10.27 -1.28 -1.54
CA ALA A 92 10.20 -0.01 -2.27
C ALA A 92 8.83 0.70 -2.20
N MET A 93 7.97 0.24 -1.30
CA MET A 93 6.58 0.67 -1.09
C MET A 93 6.32 0.74 0.42
N SER A 94 5.46 1.66 0.85
CA SER A 94 5.19 1.91 2.27
C SER A 94 3.91 1.27 2.79
N ARG A 95 3.06 0.76 1.90
CA ARG A 95 1.81 0.04 2.24
C ARG A 95 1.67 -1.19 1.37
N ALA A 96 1.18 -2.28 1.95
CA ALA A 96 0.99 -3.56 1.28
C ALA A 96 0.09 -4.49 2.09
N PHE A 97 -0.52 -5.47 1.42
CA PHE A 97 -0.92 -6.71 2.08
C PHE A 97 0.30 -7.59 2.37
N GLY A 98 0.24 -8.41 3.42
CA GLY A 98 1.34 -9.30 3.80
C GLY A 98 2.56 -8.54 4.33
N ASN A 99 3.76 -8.99 3.94
CA ASN A 99 5.06 -8.49 4.39
C ASN A 99 5.19 -8.54 5.93
N ARG A 100 5.00 -9.74 6.49
CA ARG A 100 4.94 -10.01 7.93
C ARG A 100 6.09 -9.37 8.69
N LEU A 101 7.33 -9.49 8.19
CA LEU A 101 8.53 -9.03 8.91
C LEU A 101 8.59 -7.50 9.04
N LEU A 102 7.92 -6.77 8.15
CA LEU A 102 7.87 -5.31 8.13
C LEU A 102 6.48 -4.76 8.42
N LYS A 103 5.54 -5.58 8.92
CA LYS A 103 4.13 -5.21 9.07
C LYS A 103 3.89 -4.00 9.98
N GLN A 104 4.76 -3.81 10.98
CA GLN A 104 4.75 -2.61 11.83
C GLN A 104 4.93 -1.31 11.03
N PHE A 105 5.63 -1.36 9.90
CA PHE A 105 5.96 -0.21 9.06
C PHE A 105 5.18 -0.19 7.75
N VAL A 106 4.83 -1.36 7.21
CA VAL A 106 4.13 -1.56 5.95
C VAL A 106 2.69 -1.97 6.21
N VAL A 107 1.79 -0.99 6.26
CA VAL A 107 0.39 -1.17 6.65
C VAL A 107 -0.51 -1.52 5.47
N ALA A 108 -1.64 -2.18 5.73
CA ALA A 108 -2.65 -2.49 4.73
C ALA A 108 -3.83 -1.49 4.72
N GLU A 109 -3.70 -0.32 5.36
CA GLU A 109 -4.75 0.71 5.32
C GLU A 109 -4.78 1.41 3.94
N PRO A 110 -5.91 1.34 3.21
CA PRO A 110 -6.04 2.01 1.92
C PRO A 110 -6.24 3.52 2.07
N GLU A 111 -5.77 4.26 1.08
CA GLU A 111 -6.32 5.57 0.75
C GLU A 111 -7.50 5.41 -0.19
N ILE A 112 -8.60 6.12 0.08
CA ILE A 112 -9.83 6.07 -0.70
C ILE A 112 -10.10 7.46 -1.29
N GLN A 113 -10.32 7.51 -2.60
CA GLN A 113 -10.76 8.69 -3.36
C GLN A 113 -12.17 8.48 -3.90
#